data_AF-A0A0F8Y1I6-F1
#
_entry.id   AF-A0A0F8Y1I6-F1
#
_cell.length_a   1.000
_cell.length_b   1.000
_cell.length_c   1.000
_cell.angle_alpha   90.00
_cell.angle_beta   90.00
_cell.angle_gamma   90.00
#
_symmetry.space_group_name_H-M   'P 1'
#
loop_
_entity.id
_entity.type
_entity.pdbx_description
1 polymer ?
#
loop_
_entity_poly.entity_id
_entity_poly.type
_entity_poly.pdbx_seq_one_letter_code
_entity_poly.pdbx_strand_id
1 'polypeptide(L)'
;MPKTKINVLTVTLKVDIPVDPGSLRSVQDAATSAERLREVDAAVVEVDPGESRRDVEQRLERSAAVEYAEPNYWVKSLRAPNDSYFSRLWGLHNSANDADIDAPAAWNQATSSGSVVVAITDTGVDYNHRDLAGNIWSNPGEIADNCVDDDGNGYVDDIHGYDFRNSDPDPMDDNS
;
A
#
# COMPACT_ATOMS: atom_id res chain seq x y z
N MET A 1 -7.01 -10.96 -26.54
CA MET A 1 -8.31 -10.39 -26.98
C MET A 1 -8.28 -8.90 -26.65
N PRO A 2 -8.62 -8.00 -27.60
CA PRO A 2 -8.67 -6.58 -27.31
C PRO A 2 -9.83 -6.32 -26.35
N LYS A 3 -9.54 -5.77 -25.16
CA LYS A 3 -10.59 -5.34 -24.23
C LYS A 3 -11.26 -4.13 -24.86
N THR A 4 -12.54 -4.25 -25.22
CA THR A 4 -13.39 -3.12 -25.61
C THR A 4 -13.27 -2.04 -24.53
N LYS A 5 -12.99 -0.80 -24.92
CA LYS A 5 -12.95 0.33 -23.97
C LYS A 5 -14.35 0.51 -23.40
N ILE A 6 -14.56 0.07 -22.17
CA ILE A 6 -15.77 0.39 -21.41
C ILE A 6 -15.54 1.78 -20.85
N ASN A 7 -16.39 2.74 -21.24
CA ASN A 7 -16.39 4.06 -20.63
C ASN A 7 -17.14 3.95 -19.29
N VAL A 8 -16.42 4.11 -18.19
CA VAL A 8 -16.97 3.99 -16.84
C VAL A 8 -16.75 5.31 -16.10
N LEU A 9 -17.79 5.81 -15.45
CA LEU A 9 -17.75 7.00 -14.60
C LEU A 9 -18.01 6.59 -13.14
N THR A 10 -17.39 7.30 -12.21
CA THR A 10 -17.78 7.33 -10.80
C THR A 10 -18.61 8.58 -10.58
N VAL A 11 -19.78 8.42 -9.97
CA VAL A 11 -20.75 9.50 -9.73
C VAL A 11 -20.97 9.61 -8.23
N THR A 12 -20.64 10.75 -7.66
CA THR A 12 -20.93 11.04 -6.25
C THR A 12 -22.26 11.77 -6.15
N LEU A 13 -23.11 11.30 -5.25
CA LEU A 13 -24.46 11.81 -5.05
C LEU A 13 -24.45 12.86 -3.95
N LYS A 14 -25.27 13.92 -4.09
CA LYS A 14 -25.38 14.93 -3.04
C LYS A 14 -25.94 14.29 -1.78
N VAL A 15 -25.18 14.39 -0.70
CA VAL A 15 -25.61 13.97 0.65
C VAL A 15 -26.90 14.74 0.98
N ASP A 16 -27.88 14.04 1.57
CA ASP A 16 -29.25 14.49 1.92
C ASP A 16 -30.34 14.39 0.83
N ILE A 17 -30.03 13.91 -0.38
CA ILE A 17 -31.08 13.50 -1.34
C ILE A 17 -31.34 12.00 -1.18
N PRO A 18 -32.57 11.57 -0.82
CA PRO A 18 -32.91 10.15 -0.80
C PRO A 18 -32.55 9.52 -2.14
N VAL A 19 -31.74 8.48 -2.14
CA VAL A 19 -31.36 7.73 -3.35
C VAL A 19 -32.52 6.79 -3.72
N ASP A 20 -33.64 7.38 -4.11
CA ASP A 20 -34.84 6.68 -4.55
C ASP A 20 -34.84 6.47 -6.08
N PRO A 21 -35.67 5.56 -6.62
CA PRO A 21 -35.69 5.30 -8.06
C PRO A 21 -35.97 6.54 -8.93
N GLY A 22 -36.65 7.56 -8.39
CA GLY A 22 -36.97 8.81 -9.10
C GLY A 22 -35.79 9.77 -9.20
N SER A 23 -34.96 9.88 -8.15
CA SER A 23 -33.73 10.68 -8.13
C SER A 23 -32.61 10.02 -8.96
N LEU A 24 -32.61 8.70 -9.07
CA LEU A 24 -31.71 7.93 -9.94
C LEU A 24 -32.12 7.89 -11.42
N ARG A 25 -33.31 8.39 -11.82
CA ARG A 25 -33.73 8.36 -13.24
C ARG A 25 -32.75 9.05 -14.17
N SER A 26 -32.26 10.23 -13.77
CA SER A 26 -31.24 10.96 -14.54
C SER A 26 -29.92 10.19 -14.70
N VAL A 27 -29.58 9.35 -13.72
CA VAL A 27 -28.41 8.46 -13.75
C VAL A 27 -28.71 7.26 -14.65
N GLN A 28 -29.90 6.64 -14.52
CA GLN A 28 -30.35 5.52 -15.35
C GLN A 28 -30.54 5.89 -16.83
N ASP A 29 -30.98 7.13 -17.13
CA ASP A 29 -31.14 7.65 -18.50
C ASP A 29 -29.78 7.95 -19.17
N ALA A 30 -28.72 8.05 -18.38
CA ALA A 30 -27.35 8.29 -18.84
C ALA A 30 -26.47 7.02 -18.76
N ALA A 31 -26.99 5.93 -18.20
CA ALA A 31 -26.26 4.72 -17.87
C ALA A 31 -26.78 3.52 -18.67
N THR A 32 -25.88 2.73 -19.23
CA THR A 32 -26.19 1.37 -19.68
C THR A 32 -26.33 0.44 -18.47
N SER A 33 -25.59 0.70 -17.39
CA SER A 33 -25.71 0.03 -16.09
C SER A 33 -25.19 0.92 -14.95
N ALA A 34 -25.68 0.71 -13.73
CA ALA A 34 -25.24 1.45 -12.55
C ALA A 34 -25.12 0.54 -11.32
N GLU A 35 -23.99 0.62 -10.61
CA GLU A 35 -23.71 -0.12 -9.37
C GLU A 35 -23.44 0.85 -8.22
N ARG A 36 -24.12 0.68 -7.08
CA ARG A 36 -23.89 1.51 -5.90
C ARG A 36 -22.72 0.98 -5.06
N LEU A 37 -21.82 1.87 -4.66
CA LEU A 37 -20.78 1.56 -3.69
C LEU A 37 -21.38 1.63 -2.28
N ARG A 38 -21.27 0.55 -1.49
CA ARG A 38 -22.07 0.40 -0.27
C ARG A 38 -21.60 1.25 0.91
N GLU A 39 -20.36 1.72 0.87
CA GLU A 39 -19.69 2.42 1.99
C GLU A 39 -19.52 3.92 1.76
N VAL A 40 -19.85 4.40 0.57
CA VAL A 40 -19.73 5.80 0.17
C VAL A 40 -20.99 6.20 -0.60
N ASP A 41 -21.34 7.49 -0.60
CA ASP A 41 -22.48 8.00 -1.38
C ASP A 41 -22.11 8.17 -2.85
N ALA A 42 -21.68 7.07 -3.49
CA ALA A 42 -21.28 7.04 -4.88
C ALA A 42 -21.82 5.80 -5.62
N ALA A 43 -21.90 5.94 -6.94
CA ALA A 43 -22.25 4.89 -7.87
C ALA A 43 -21.26 4.84 -9.05
N VAL A 44 -21.00 3.63 -9.54
CA VAL A 44 -20.25 3.39 -10.77
C VAL A 44 -21.26 3.24 -11.90
N VAL A 45 -21.06 3.99 -12.98
CA VAL A 45 -21.96 4.04 -14.13
C VAL A 45 -21.21 3.65 -15.40
N GLU A 46 -21.72 2.65 -16.11
CA GLU A 46 -21.27 2.34 -17.47
C GLU A 46 -22.04 3.21 -18.46
N VAL A 47 -21.31 3.88 -19.35
CA VAL A 47 -21.92 4.77 -20.36
C VAL A 47 -21.80 4.15 -21.74
N ASP A 48 -22.71 4.51 -22.65
CA ASP A 48 -22.69 4.02 -24.03
C ASP A 48 -21.32 4.32 -24.67
N PRO A 49 -20.60 3.32 -25.23
CA PRO A 49 -19.32 3.55 -25.89
C PRO A 49 -19.40 4.48 -27.11
N GLY A 50 -20.59 4.72 -27.67
CA GLY A 50 -20.85 5.69 -28.74
C GLY A 50 -20.99 7.14 -28.27
N GLU A 51 -21.17 7.39 -26.97
CA GLU A 51 -21.26 8.75 -26.42
C GLU A 51 -19.91 9.28 -25.94
N SER A 52 -19.72 10.59 -26.08
CA SER A 52 -18.57 11.31 -25.54
C SER A 52 -18.64 11.32 -24.02
N ARG A 53 -17.61 10.78 -23.37
CA ARG A 53 -17.49 10.77 -21.89
C ARG A 53 -17.76 12.14 -21.26
N ARG A 54 -17.22 13.20 -21.87
CA ARG A 54 -17.36 14.59 -21.41
C ARG A 54 -18.82 15.08 -21.46
N ASP A 55 -19.58 14.61 -22.44
CA ASP A 55 -20.99 15.02 -22.59
C ASP A 55 -21.86 14.28 -21.58
N VAL A 56 -21.51 13.02 -21.26
CA VAL A 56 -22.17 12.25 -20.19
C VAL A 56 -21.86 12.83 -18.81
N GLU A 57 -20.59 13.17 -18.54
CA GLU A 57 -20.18 13.87 -17.32
C GLU A 57 -21.01 15.15 -17.12
N GLN A 58 -21.05 16.05 -18.12
CA GLN A 58 -21.85 17.28 -18.05
C GLN A 58 -23.35 17.03 -17.88
N ARG A 59 -23.88 15.97 -18.47
CA ARG A 59 -25.30 15.61 -18.35
C ARG A 59 -25.62 15.13 -16.93
N LEU A 60 -24.74 14.31 -16.34
CA LEU A 60 -24.87 13.83 -14.98
C LEU A 60 -24.74 14.99 -13.97
N GLU A 61 -23.76 15.88 -14.14
CA GLU A 61 -23.55 17.04 -13.26
C GLU A 61 -24.71 18.04 -13.26
N ARG A 62 -25.51 18.07 -14.34
CA ARG A 62 -26.75 18.88 -14.39
C ARG A 62 -27.91 18.27 -13.61
N SER A 63 -27.78 17.03 -13.16
CA SER A 63 -28.80 16.39 -12.32
C SER A 63 -28.81 16.99 -10.91
N ALA A 64 -30.01 17.19 -10.38
CA ALA A 64 -30.17 17.59 -9.00
C ALA A 64 -29.60 16.56 -8.02
N ALA A 65 -29.59 15.27 -8.37
CA ALA A 65 -29.14 14.17 -7.53
C ALA A 65 -27.61 13.98 -7.49
N VAL A 66 -26.89 14.54 -8.45
CA VAL A 66 -25.44 14.36 -8.60
C VAL A 66 -24.69 15.56 -8.05
N GLU A 67 -23.66 15.30 -7.26
CA GLU A 67 -22.73 16.31 -6.77
C GLU A 67 -21.62 16.58 -7.78
N TYR A 68 -20.99 15.51 -8.26
CA TYR A 68 -20.04 15.53 -9.36
C TYR A 68 -19.97 14.15 -10.04
N ALA A 69 -19.48 14.13 -11.29
CA ALA A 69 -19.21 12.91 -12.03
C ALA A 69 -17.77 12.93 -12.57
N GLU A 70 -17.03 11.86 -12.37
CA GLU A 70 -15.62 11.76 -12.75
C GLU A 70 -15.30 10.46 -13.49
N PRO A 71 -14.23 10.43 -14.31
CA PRO A 71 -13.77 9.19 -14.93
C PRO A 71 -13.36 8.15 -13.88
N ASN A 72 -13.78 6.90 -14.07
CA ASN A 72 -13.24 5.81 -13.28
C ASN A 72 -11.83 5.45 -13.80
N TYR A 73 -10.81 5.90 -13.07
CA TYR A 73 -9.41 5.67 -13.43
C TYR A 73 -8.93 4.30 -12.95
N TRP A 74 -8.22 3.58 -13.84
CA TRP A 74 -7.40 2.46 -13.43
C TRP A 74 -6.21 2.97 -12.62
N VAL A 75 -6.30 2.89 -11.30
CA VAL A 75 -5.14 3.07 -10.43
C VAL A 75 -4.30 1.80 -10.44
N LYS A 76 -2.98 1.96 -10.46
CA LYS A 76 -2.03 0.87 -10.22
C LYS A 76 -1.36 1.13 -8.89
N SER A 77 -1.34 0.15 -8.01
CA SER A 77 -0.47 0.19 -6.84
C SER A 77 0.97 0.24 -7.33
N LEU A 78 1.65 1.35 -7.11
CA LEU A 78 3.10 1.41 -7.26
C LEU A 78 3.69 0.82 -5.98
N ARG A 79 4.45 -0.28 -6.08
CA ARG A 79 5.29 -0.77 -4.97
C ARG A 79 6.66 -0.07 -4.93
N ALA A 80 6.76 1.11 -5.55
CA ALA A 80 7.97 1.91 -5.49
C ALA A 80 8.11 2.52 -4.08
N PRO A 81 9.32 2.56 -3.49
CA PRO A 81 9.53 3.18 -2.18
C PRO A 81 9.08 4.64 -2.16
N ASN A 82 8.49 5.06 -1.06
CA ASN A 82 8.15 6.45 -0.77
C ASN A 82 9.31 7.23 -0.13
N ASP A 83 10.51 6.66 -0.14
CA ASP A 83 11.73 7.27 0.37
C ASP A 83 12.22 8.39 -0.57
N SER A 84 12.36 9.60 -0.02
CA SER A 84 12.80 10.79 -0.75
C SER A 84 14.21 10.70 -1.34
N TYR A 85 15.04 9.79 -0.82
CA TYR A 85 16.39 9.52 -1.30
C TYR A 85 16.48 8.28 -2.20
N PHE A 86 15.38 7.59 -2.49
CA PHE A 86 15.38 6.37 -3.32
C PHE A 86 16.09 6.59 -4.66
N SER A 87 15.93 7.76 -5.28
CA SER A 87 16.58 8.11 -6.55
C SER A 87 18.11 8.20 -6.47
N ARG A 88 18.70 8.17 -5.27
CA ARG A 88 20.16 8.19 -5.03
C ARG A 88 20.74 6.79 -4.81
N LEU A 89 19.89 5.80 -4.59
CA LEU A 89 20.29 4.41 -4.29
C LEU A 89 20.54 3.65 -5.59
N TRP A 90 21.59 4.06 -6.32
CA TRP A 90 21.92 3.55 -7.66
C TRP A 90 22.00 2.01 -7.73
N GLY A 91 22.49 1.37 -6.67
CA GLY A 91 22.59 -0.09 -6.62
C GLY A 91 21.23 -0.80 -6.57
N LEU A 92 20.17 -0.12 -6.13
CA LEU A 92 18.81 -0.65 -6.11
C LEU A 92 18.06 -0.37 -7.41
N HIS A 93 18.30 0.80 -8.01
CA HIS A 93 17.70 1.18 -9.29
C HIS A 93 18.55 2.21 -10.03
N ASN A 94 18.91 1.90 -11.27
CA ASN A 94 19.74 2.69 -12.16
C ASN A 94 19.19 2.66 -13.60
N SER A 95 18.34 3.65 -13.91
CA SER A 95 17.72 3.76 -15.23
C SER A 95 18.68 4.18 -16.36
N ALA A 96 19.94 4.53 -16.07
CA ALA A 96 20.87 5.04 -17.07
C ALA A 96 21.50 3.91 -17.91
N ASN A 97 21.85 2.79 -17.27
CA ASN A 97 22.46 1.65 -17.94
C ASN A 97 22.05 0.29 -17.37
N ASP A 98 21.04 0.24 -16.48
CA ASP A 98 20.49 -1.00 -15.92
C ASP A 98 21.52 -1.82 -15.11
N ALA A 99 22.56 -1.16 -14.62
CA ALA A 99 23.58 -1.77 -13.76
C ALA A 99 23.14 -1.67 -12.29
N ASP A 100 22.13 -2.44 -11.91
CA ASP A 100 21.56 -2.52 -10.55
C ASP A 100 21.14 -3.97 -10.20
N ILE A 101 20.45 -4.15 -9.06
CA ILE A 101 19.95 -5.47 -8.61
C ILE A 101 18.47 -5.73 -8.94
N ASP A 102 17.85 -4.88 -9.76
CA ASP A 102 16.43 -4.95 -10.14
C ASP A 102 15.45 -4.92 -8.95
N ALA A 103 15.79 -4.22 -7.86
CA ALA A 103 15.00 -4.25 -6.62
C ALA A 103 13.53 -3.85 -6.82
N PRO A 104 13.17 -2.78 -7.56
CA PRO A 104 11.77 -2.46 -7.84
C PRO A 104 11.00 -3.56 -8.57
N ALA A 105 11.66 -4.27 -9.51
CA ALA A 105 11.03 -5.36 -10.23
C ALA A 105 10.79 -6.56 -9.30
N ALA A 106 11.73 -6.85 -8.40
CA ALA A 106 11.57 -7.87 -7.36
C ALA A 106 10.44 -7.53 -6.37
N TRP A 107 10.36 -6.28 -5.90
CA TRP A 107 9.30 -5.83 -5.00
C TRP A 107 7.91 -5.89 -5.61
N ASN A 108 7.78 -5.73 -6.94
CA ASN A 108 6.53 -6.00 -7.65
C ASN A 108 6.07 -7.46 -7.52
N GLN A 109 6.99 -8.41 -7.31
CA GLN A 109 6.67 -9.80 -6.99
C GLN A 109 6.40 -9.96 -5.49
N ALA A 110 7.37 -9.62 -4.63
CA ALA A 110 7.25 -9.73 -3.18
C ALA A 110 8.12 -8.68 -2.46
N THR A 111 7.57 -8.05 -1.43
CA THR A 111 8.28 -7.12 -0.54
C THR A 111 8.64 -7.75 0.81
N SER A 112 8.17 -8.97 1.07
CA SER A 112 8.45 -9.73 2.28
C SER A 112 8.62 -11.20 1.92
N SER A 113 9.57 -11.84 2.59
CA SER A 113 9.80 -13.28 2.57
C SER A 113 9.00 -14.02 3.65
N GLY A 114 8.13 -13.32 4.38
CA GLY A 114 7.29 -13.88 5.43
C GLY A 114 8.08 -14.30 6.66
N SER A 115 8.41 -15.58 6.76
CA SER A 115 9.03 -16.19 7.95
C SER A 115 10.56 -16.27 7.89
N VAL A 116 11.19 -15.68 6.88
CA VAL A 116 12.66 -15.71 6.77
C VAL A 116 13.26 -14.64 7.68
N VAL A 117 14.06 -15.09 8.64
CA VAL A 117 14.87 -14.24 9.51
C VAL A 117 16.29 -14.18 8.95
N VAL A 118 16.87 -12.97 8.91
CA VAL A 118 18.24 -12.74 8.45
C VAL A 118 19.07 -12.32 9.66
N ALA A 119 20.04 -13.15 10.04
CA ALA A 119 21.00 -12.82 11.09
C ALA A 119 22.17 -12.02 10.51
N ILE A 120 22.53 -10.92 11.15
CA ILE A 120 23.67 -10.07 10.80
C ILE A 120 24.67 -10.13 11.95
N THR A 121 25.92 -10.50 11.65
CA THR A 121 27.01 -10.50 12.63
C THR A 121 27.90 -9.28 12.35
N ASP A 122 27.67 -8.20 13.07
CA ASP A 122 28.37 -6.91 12.93
C ASP A 122 28.59 -6.28 14.31
N THR A 123 28.82 -4.96 14.39
CA THR A 123 29.07 -4.24 15.65
C THR A 123 27.82 -4.07 16.52
N GLY A 124 26.64 -4.20 15.94
CA GLY A 124 25.35 -4.01 16.58
C GLY A 124 24.36 -3.40 15.60
N VAL A 125 23.21 -2.97 16.12
CA VAL A 125 22.21 -2.23 15.35
C VAL A 125 21.48 -1.23 16.24
N ASP A 126 21.25 -0.02 15.75
CA ASP A 126 20.26 0.87 16.36
C ASP A 126 18.85 0.34 16.04
N TYR A 127 18.36 -0.56 16.90
CA TYR A 127 17.03 -1.15 16.76
C TYR A 127 15.89 -0.14 16.98
N ASN A 128 16.19 1.08 17.45
CA ASN A 128 15.23 2.19 17.56
C ASN A 128 15.22 3.10 16.33
N HIS A 129 16.11 2.88 15.35
CA HIS A 129 16.14 3.68 14.13
C HIS A 129 14.82 3.56 13.37
N ARG A 130 14.22 4.70 13.01
CA ARG A 130 12.86 4.75 12.42
C ARG A 130 12.68 3.90 11.17
N ASP A 131 13.73 3.79 10.34
CA ASP A 131 13.68 3.00 9.10
C ASP A 131 13.99 1.51 9.31
N LEU A 132 14.48 1.12 10.50
CA LEU A 132 14.85 -0.26 10.83
C LEU A 132 13.88 -0.91 11.81
N ALA A 133 13.35 -0.17 12.79
CA ALA A 133 12.57 -0.70 13.91
C ALA A 133 11.41 -1.61 13.49
N GLY A 134 10.74 -1.31 12.35
CA GLY A 134 9.66 -2.15 11.82
C GLY A 134 10.11 -3.50 11.25
N ASN A 135 11.41 -3.69 11.05
CA ASN A 135 12.04 -4.88 10.47
C ASN A 135 12.98 -5.61 11.45
N ILE A 136 13.18 -5.09 12.67
CA ILE A 136 13.98 -5.77 13.70
C ILE A 136 13.24 -7.02 14.16
N TRP A 137 13.94 -8.15 14.15
CA TRP A 137 13.39 -9.41 14.63
C TRP A 137 13.25 -9.38 16.16
N SER A 138 12.19 -10.00 16.67
CA SER A 138 12.00 -10.21 18.11
C SER A 138 11.91 -11.72 18.38
N ASN A 139 12.69 -12.22 19.34
CA ASN A 139 12.69 -13.62 19.71
C ASN A 139 11.31 -14.00 20.29
N PRO A 140 10.50 -14.83 19.61
CA PRO A 140 9.20 -15.24 20.14
C PRO A 140 9.32 -16.22 21.33
N GLY A 141 10.52 -16.73 21.61
CA GLY A 141 10.82 -17.61 22.72
C GLY A 141 11.04 -16.89 24.05
N GLU A 142 11.28 -15.57 24.03
CA GLU A 142 11.71 -14.82 25.20
C GLU A 142 10.61 -13.91 25.78
N ILE A 143 10.64 -13.71 27.10
CA ILE A 143 9.83 -12.72 27.82
C ILE A 143 10.77 -11.63 28.32
N ALA A 144 10.69 -10.46 27.69
CA ALA A 144 11.54 -9.31 28.02
C ALA A 144 11.57 -8.96 29.51
N ASP A 145 12.78 -8.66 29.99
CA ASP A 145 13.10 -8.15 31.33
C ASP A 145 12.71 -9.10 32.48
N ASN A 146 12.64 -10.42 32.23
CA ASN A 146 12.33 -11.39 33.28
C ASN A 146 13.58 -12.03 33.91
N CYS A 147 14.77 -11.79 33.35
CA CYS A 147 16.06 -12.35 33.77
C CYS A 147 16.12 -13.88 33.70
N VAL A 148 15.39 -14.49 32.77
CA VAL A 148 15.35 -15.93 32.50
C VAL A 148 15.68 -16.15 31.02
N ASP A 149 16.39 -17.23 30.74
CA ASP A 149 16.53 -17.80 29.39
C ASP A 149 15.30 -18.68 29.16
N ASP A 150 14.26 -18.11 28.54
CA ASP A 150 12.95 -18.74 28.39
C ASP A 150 12.93 -19.80 27.27
N ASP A 151 13.76 -19.62 26.24
CA ASP A 151 13.86 -20.55 25.12
C ASP A 151 14.94 -21.64 25.30
N GLY A 152 15.82 -21.48 26.30
CA GLY A 152 16.86 -22.43 26.68
C GLY A 152 18.07 -22.43 25.74
N ASN A 153 18.31 -21.34 25.02
CA ASN A 153 19.41 -21.22 24.05
C ASN A 153 20.76 -20.84 24.68
N GLY A 154 20.77 -20.53 25.99
CA GLY A 154 21.96 -20.16 26.76
C GLY A 154 22.19 -18.65 26.89
N TYR A 155 21.29 -17.82 26.38
CA TYR A 155 21.34 -16.36 26.41
C TYR A 155 20.07 -15.82 27.08
N VAL A 156 20.24 -15.15 28.22
CA VAL A 156 19.12 -14.59 29.00
C VAL A 156 18.62 -13.31 28.34
N ASP A 157 17.31 -13.18 28.15
CA ASP A 157 16.63 -11.97 27.65
C ASP A 157 17.11 -11.51 26.24
N ASP A 158 17.48 -12.41 25.32
CA ASP A 158 18.05 -12.08 24.00
C ASP A 158 17.02 -11.60 22.94
N ILE A 159 16.18 -10.64 23.33
CA ILE A 159 14.97 -10.20 22.60
C ILE A 159 15.22 -9.84 21.14
N HIS A 160 16.30 -9.13 20.84
CA HIS A 160 16.62 -8.67 19.48
C HIS A 160 17.89 -9.30 18.91
N GLY A 161 18.45 -10.28 19.62
CA GLY A 161 19.80 -10.81 19.41
C GLY A 161 20.66 -10.65 20.66
N TYR A 162 21.96 -10.90 20.51
CA TYR A 162 22.89 -10.95 21.62
C TYR A 162 24.21 -10.26 21.27
N ASP A 163 24.75 -9.46 22.20
CA ASP A 163 26.08 -8.88 22.07
C ASP A 163 27.13 -9.88 22.60
N PHE A 164 27.80 -10.55 21.67
CA PHE A 164 28.87 -11.50 21.98
C PHE A 164 30.18 -10.84 22.44
N ARG A 165 30.38 -9.55 22.18
CA ARG A 165 31.56 -8.80 22.58
C ARG A 165 31.46 -8.41 24.05
N ASN A 166 30.35 -7.81 24.45
CA ASN A 166 30.13 -7.40 25.85
C ASN A 166 29.51 -8.52 26.71
N SER A 167 29.05 -9.60 26.08
CA SER A 167 28.42 -10.75 26.71
C SER A 167 27.14 -10.37 27.46
N ASP A 168 26.27 -9.62 26.79
CA ASP A 168 24.98 -9.18 27.31
C ASP A 168 23.89 -9.25 26.21
N PRO A 169 22.60 -9.13 26.58
CA PRO A 169 21.50 -9.28 25.62
C PRO A 169 21.13 -8.00 24.87
N ASP A 170 21.97 -6.96 24.89
CA ASP A 170 21.69 -5.69 24.23
C ASP A 170 22.51 -5.53 22.93
N PRO A 171 21.96 -5.89 21.75
CA PRO A 171 22.67 -5.72 20.49
C PRO A 171 22.69 -4.26 19.97
N MET A 172 22.39 -3.28 20.84
CA MET A 172 22.49 -1.86 20.49
C MET A 172 23.93 -1.51 20.10
N ASP A 173 24.11 -0.87 18.95
CA ASP A 173 25.44 -0.50 18.47
C ASP A 173 26.10 0.53 19.40
N ASP A 174 27.17 0.12 20.07
CA ASP A 174 27.96 0.95 20.99
C ASP A 174 29.20 1.58 20.32
N ASN A 175 29.37 1.35 19.00
CA ASN A 175 30.56 1.74 18.26
C ASN A 175 30.35 3.08 17.52
N SER A 176 30.84 4.18 18.12
CA SER A 176 30.73 5.55 17.59
C SER A 176 31.87 5.97 16.66
#